data_AF-A0AAV1JNR1-F1
#
_entry.id   AF-A0AAV1JNR1-F1
#
_cell.length_a   1.000
_cell.length_b   1.000
_cell.length_c   1.000
_cell.angle_alpha   90.00
_cell.angle_beta   90.00
_cell.angle_gamma   90.00
#
_symmetry.space_group_name_H-M   'P 1'
#
loop_
_entity.id
_entity.type
_entity.pdbx_description
1 polymer ?
#
loop_
_entity_poly.entity_id
_entity_poly.type
_entity_poly.pdbx_seq_one_letter_code
_entity_poly.pdbx_strand_id
1 'polypeptide(L)'
;MEYCPPNVTLGEIWVDHGISQCFMETVSAAIIGVFLLVFGTIQIIMYKRYATEVIDVRSSQLFVVQLFFTLFVPVLAVVRFLLQAFVFKGGHIYGYMIVALVITIIVFPLSAYLALIERRYLLPSVPPRGHGFVLLAFWAMIFVSENLSFLNLNKEGWWWHLKNLQDRLEMALFVGRYISCMIMFILGMKAPGIMHQFEYLEGDDSNRRNLLPREENRSTFRNVFTKLRTLLPFLWPKKSLLLQVYVLICILALIAGRIINLYVPIYNKLIVNSLSLPPLYFRWDLVVIYVVFKFLQGGGTGGMGLLNNMRSFLWIRVQQYTTRELQLELFRHLHDLPLKWHLSRKTGEVLRVMDRGTDSIDNLTMYGSVLLSSLQLYQ
;
A
#
# COMPACT_ATOMS: atom_id res chain seq x y z
N MET A 1 24.83 -9.31 38.26
CA MET A 1 24.32 -8.19 37.44
C MET A 1 22.81 -8.26 37.49
N GLU A 2 22.15 -7.23 37.98
CA GLU A 2 20.69 -7.18 37.96
C GLU A 2 20.22 -6.88 36.53
N TYR A 3 19.15 -7.56 36.09
CA TYR A 3 18.64 -7.39 34.73
C TYR A 3 17.93 -6.04 34.57
N CYS A 4 17.14 -5.65 35.57
CA CYS A 4 16.48 -4.35 35.69
C CYS A 4 17.02 -3.59 36.91
N PRO A 5 16.82 -2.26 36.99
CA PRO A 5 17.17 -1.48 38.17
C PRO A 5 16.43 -1.93 39.44
N PRO A 6 17.03 -1.73 40.63
CA PRO A 6 16.40 -2.05 41.90
C PRO A 6 15.11 -1.22 42.03
N ASN A 7 14.00 -1.85 42.39
CA ASN A 7 12.60 -1.36 42.40
C ASN A 7 11.76 -1.63 41.15
N VAL A 8 12.30 -2.27 40.10
CA VAL A 8 11.53 -2.52 38.87
C VAL A 8 11.66 -3.98 38.44
N THR A 9 10.53 -4.67 38.30
CA THR A 9 10.49 -6.05 37.78
C THR A 9 9.96 -6.10 36.35
N LEU A 10 10.29 -7.15 35.61
CA LEU A 10 9.75 -7.38 34.26
C LEU A 10 8.23 -7.63 34.25
N GLY A 11 7.65 -8.04 35.37
CA GLY A 11 6.21 -8.33 35.49
C GLY A 11 5.33 -7.09 35.70
N GLU A 12 5.90 -6.00 36.22
CA GLU A 12 5.18 -4.74 36.44
C GLU A 12 5.32 -3.82 35.22
N ILE A 13 4.29 -3.88 34.37
CA ILE A 13 4.25 -3.15 33.09
C ILE A 13 4.08 -1.65 33.32
N TRP A 14 3.23 -1.25 34.27
CA TRP A 14 2.88 0.14 34.53
C TRP A 14 3.33 0.56 35.93
N VAL A 15 4.31 1.46 36.01
CA VAL A 15 4.91 1.95 37.26
C VAL A 15 5.04 3.46 37.18
N ASP A 16 4.49 4.19 38.15
CA ASP A 16 4.53 5.66 38.25
C ASP A 16 4.04 6.38 36.98
N HIS A 17 2.77 6.17 36.62
CA HIS A 17 2.10 6.85 35.49
C HIS A 17 2.78 6.63 34.12
N GLY A 18 3.53 5.54 33.95
CA GLY A 18 4.12 5.16 32.67
C GLY A 18 4.69 3.73 32.67
N ILE A 19 5.22 3.32 31.53
CA ILE A 19 5.83 2.00 31.31
C ILE A 19 7.30 2.03 31.72
N SER A 20 7.81 0.96 32.35
CA SER A 20 9.23 0.88 32.71
C SER A 20 10.14 0.78 31.48
N GLN A 21 11.30 1.45 31.52
CA GLN A 21 12.28 1.41 30.44
C GLN A 21 12.86 0.00 30.22
N CYS A 22 13.06 -0.75 31.31
CA CYS A 22 13.52 -2.14 31.25
C CYS A 22 12.54 -3.02 30.45
N PHE A 23 11.23 -2.94 30.75
CA PHE A 23 10.21 -3.69 30.02
C PHE A 23 10.14 -3.26 28.55
N MET A 24 10.06 -1.95 28.30
CA MET A 24 9.95 -1.38 26.95
C MET A 24 11.09 -1.81 26.03
N GLU A 25 12.35 -1.63 26.45
CA GLU A 25 13.51 -1.97 25.62
C GLU A 25 13.68 -3.48 25.46
N THR A 26 13.41 -4.26 26.51
CA THR A 26 13.53 -5.72 26.45
C THR A 26 12.50 -6.33 25.51
N VAL A 27 11.22 -5.97 25.67
CA VAL A 27 10.12 -6.57 24.91
C VAL A 27 10.18 -6.12 23.45
N SER A 28 10.42 -4.83 23.19
CA SER A 28 10.54 -4.34 21.82
C SER A 28 11.72 -4.97 21.08
N ALA A 29 12.91 -5.02 21.70
CA ALA A 29 14.08 -5.65 21.10
C ALA A 29 13.85 -7.16 20.85
N ALA A 30 13.26 -7.87 21.82
CA ALA A 30 12.97 -9.30 21.66
C ALA A 30 11.99 -9.56 20.51
N ILE A 31 10.87 -8.83 20.43
CA ILE A 31 9.86 -9.02 19.38
C ILE A 31 10.44 -8.71 18.00
N ILE A 32 11.09 -7.55 17.85
CA ILE A 32 11.66 -7.10 16.58
C ILE A 32 12.79 -8.04 16.14
N GLY A 33 13.63 -8.45 17.09
CA GLY A 33 14.76 -9.34 16.83
C GLY A 33 14.32 -10.74 16.42
N VAL A 34 13.39 -11.36 17.15
CA VAL A 34 12.85 -12.69 16.81
C VAL A 34 12.16 -12.64 15.44
N PHE A 35 11.37 -11.59 15.17
CA PHE A 35 10.69 -11.45 13.89
C PHE A 35 11.69 -11.44 12.72
N LEU A 36 12.71 -10.58 12.76
CA LEU A 36 13.66 -10.50 11.65
C LEU A 36 14.55 -11.74 11.55
N LEU A 37 14.97 -12.31 12.68
CA LEU A 37 15.78 -13.53 12.66
C LEU A 37 15.03 -14.71 12.06
N VAL A 38 13.74 -14.89 12.38
CA VAL A 38 12.94 -16.00 11.83
C VAL A 38 12.55 -15.72 10.39
N PHE A 39 11.83 -14.63 10.12
CA PHE A 39 11.32 -14.37 8.77
C PHE A 39 12.40 -13.92 7.80
N GLY A 40 13.42 -13.20 8.27
CA GLY A 40 14.54 -12.77 7.45
C GLY A 40 15.46 -13.92 7.02
N THR A 41 15.72 -14.90 7.89
CA THR A 41 16.49 -16.09 7.49
C THR A 41 15.72 -16.96 6.50
N ILE A 42 14.40 -17.15 6.70
CA ILE A 42 13.52 -17.82 5.74
C ILE A 42 13.59 -17.11 4.38
N GLN A 43 13.52 -15.78 4.38
CA GLN A 43 13.63 -14.99 3.17
C GLN A 43 14.99 -15.20 2.48
N ILE A 44 16.12 -15.12 3.19
CA ILE A 44 17.46 -15.36 2.62
C ILE A 44 17.55 -16.76 1.99
N ILE A 45 17.05 -17.80 2.68
CA ILE A 45 17.05 -19.17 2.17
C ILE A 45 16.25 -19.28 0.87
N MET A 46 15.09 -18.63 0.82
CA MET A 46 14.24 -18.60 -0.38
C MET A 46 14.95 -17.90 -1.55
N TYR A 47 15.60 -16.76 -1.31
CA TYR A 47 16.37 -16.05 -2.33
C TYR A 47 17.54 -16.90 -2.85
N LYS A 48 18.30 -17.55 -1.95
CA LYS A 48 19.42 -18.42 -2.34
C LYS A 48 18.98 -19.62 -3.18
N ARG A 49 17.76 -20.12 -2.97
CA ARG A 49 17.25 -21.33 -3.63
C ARG A 49 16.55 -21.05 -4.97
N TYR A 50 15.84 -19.93 -5.07
CA TYR A 50 14.90 -19.69 -6.19
C TYR A 50 15.16 -18.40 -6.98
N ALA A 51 16.05 -17.52 -6.53
CA ALA A 51 16.19 -16.23 -7.18
C ALA A 51 17.11 -16.26 -8.41
N THR A 52 16.83 -15.34 -9.34
CA THR A 52 17.66 -15.07 -10.51
C THR A 52 18.35 -13.72 -10.36
N GLU A 53 19.61 -13.63 -10.75
CA GLU A 53 20.40 -12.39 -10.69
C GLU A 53 19.95 -11.39 -11.77
N VAL A 54 19.86 -10.11 -11.39
CA VAL A 54 19.55 -8.99 -12.29
C VAL A 54 20.85 -8.30 -12.68
N ILE A 55 21.16 -8.30 -13.98
CA ILE A 55 22.45 -7.84 -14.52
C ILE A 55 22.52 -6.30 -14.57
N ASP A 56 21.40 -5.61 -14.83
CA ASP A 56 21.33 -4.15 -14.96
C ASP A 56 20.63 -3.48 -13.75
N VAL A 57 21.39 -3.26 -12.67
CA VAL A 57 20.89 -2.53 -11.50
C VAL A 57 21.25 -1.05 -11.60
N ARG A 58 20.28 -0.19 -11.95
CA ARG A 58 20.49 1.27 -11.96
C ARG A 58 20.82 1.78 -10.55
N SER A 59 21.82 2.65 -10.44
CA SER A 59 22.19 3.30 -9.17
C SER A 59 21.11 4.30 -8.76
N SER A 60 20.49 4.10 -7.59
CA SER A 60 19.58 5.08 -6.99
C SER A 60 20.22 5.69 -5.75
N GLN A 61 20.31 7.02 -5.72
CA GLN A 61 20.85 7.74 -4.55
C GLN A 61 20.00 7.51 -3.29
N LEU A 62 18.67 7.39 -3.45
CA LEU A 62 17.74 7.12 -2.36
C LEU A 62 17.99 5.77 -1.66
N PHE A 63 18.43 4.74 -2.39
CA PHE A 63 18.79 3.45 -1.78
C PHE A 63 20.06 3.56 -0.95
N VAL A 64 21.05 4.33 -1.43
CA VAL A 64 22.29 4.58 -0.67
C VAL A 64 21.97 5.33 0.63
N VAL A 65 21.08 6.31 0.57
CA VAL A 65 20.60 7.04 1.76
C VAL A 65 19.88 6.08 2.73
N GLN A 66 19.00 5.20 2.22
CA GLN A 66 18.31 4.21 3.05
C GLN A 66 19.29 3.25 3.75
N LEU A 67 20.30 2.76 3.04
CA LEU A 67 21.33 1.89 3.59
C LEU A 67 22.17 2.62 4.65
N PHE A 68 22.52 3.88 4.40
CA PHE A 68 23.25 4.72 5.35
C PHE A 68 22.49 4.85 6.67
N PHE A 69 21.22 5.24 6.64
CA PHE A 69 20.42 5.38 7.87
C PHE A 69 20.20 4.03 8.58
N THR A 70 20.08 2.93 7.82
CA THR A 70 19.98 1.58 8.40
C THR A 70 21.24 1.19 9.17
N LEU A 71 22.42 1.55 8.68
CA LEU A 71 23.69 1.30 9.37
C LEU A 71 24.02 2.35 10.44
N PHE A 72 23.42 3.54 10.38
CA PHE A 72 23.63 4.60 11.35
C PHE A 72 22.93 4.33 12.70
N VAL A 73 21.74 3.72 12.68
CA VAL A 73 20.99 3.39 13.92
C VAL A 73 21.76 2.50 14.91
N PRO A 74 22.41 1.38 14.51
CA PRO A 74 23.20 0.60 15.46
C PRO A 74 24.41 1.38 16.01
N VAL A 75 24.98 2.33 15.24
CA VAL A 75 26.03 3.21 15.74
C VAL A 75 25.51 4.10 16.87
N LEU A 76 24.31 4.68 16.71
CA LEU A 76 23.67 5.45 17.79
C LEU A 76 23.41 4.60 19.04
N ALA A 77 23.04 3.33 18.89
CA ALA A 77 22.85 2.41 20.00
C ALA A 77 24.17 2.12 20.75
N VAL A 78 25.28 1.94 20.03
CA VAL A 78 26.62 1.79 20.61
C VAL A 78 27.05 3.06 21.33
N VAL A 79 26.87 4.23 20.72
CA VAL A 79 27.19 5.52 21.35
C VAL A 79 26.41 5.71 22.65
N ARG A 80 25.10 5.38 22.65
CA ARG A 80 24.27 5.41 23.86
C ARG A 80 24.82 4.50 24.96
N PHE A 81 25.18 3.27 24.62
CA PHE A 81 25.75 2.31 25.57
C PHE A 81 27.10 2.78 26.14
N LEU A 82 27.98 3.34 25.29
CA LEU A 82 29.27 3.88 25.72
C LEU A 82 29.13 5.09 26.64
N LEU A 83 28.19 6.00 26.33
CA LEU A 83 27.90 7.13 27.22
C LEU A 83 27.41 6.65 28.59
N GLN A 84 26.56 5.62 28.62
CA GLN A 84 26.12 5.02 29.88
C GLN A 84 27.26 4.38 30.68
N ALA A 85 28.15 3.67 30.00
CA ALA A 85 29.24 2.95 30.64
C ALA A 85 30.34 3.87 31.20
N PHE A 86 30.65 4.96 30.48
CA PHE A 86 31.85 5.77 30.77
C PHE A 86 31.57 7.18 31.30
N VAL A 87 30.43 7.80 30.99
CA VAL A 87 30.20 9.23 31.25
C VAL A 87 29.29 9.49 32.45
N PHE A 88 28.28 8.65 32.70
CA PHE A 88 27.34 8.90 33.80
C PHE A 88 27.85 8.39 35.16
N LYS A 89 27.79 9.27 36.16
CA LYS A 89 28.19 8.97 37.55
C LYS A 89 27.23 7.95 38.15
N GLY A 90 27.64 6.67 38.12
CA GLY A 90 26.85 5.55 38.64
C GLY A 90 27.12 4.24 37.91
N GLY A 91 27.60 4.26 36.65
CA GLY A 91 28.22 3.13 35.93
C GLY A 91 27.51 1.76 35.95
N HIS A 92 26.27 1.67 36.43
CA HIS A 92 25.57 0.41 36.57
C HIS A 92 24.97 0.02 35.23
N ILE A 93 25.63 -0.93 34.57
CA ILE A 93 25.17 -1.53 33.32
C ILE A 93 24.16 -2.61 33.68
N TYR A 94 22.90 -2.40 33.29
CA TYR A 94 21.82 -3.35 33.48
C TYR A 94 21.75 -4.34 32.31
N GLY A 95 21.24 -5.55 32.59
CA GLY A 95 21.13 -6.62 31.61
C GLY A 95 20.29 -6.25 30.36
N TYR A 96 19.21 -5.48 30.53
CA TYR A 96 18.36 -5.08 29.38
C TYR A 96 19.11 -4.24 28.34
N MET A 97 20.05 -3.38 28.77
CA MET A 97 20.82 -2.53 27.86
C MET A 97 21.75 -3.36 26.98
N ILE A 98 22.33 -4.42 27.54
CA ILE A 98 23.20 -5.36 26.82
C ILE A 98 22.38 -6.14 25.79
N VAL A 99 21.22 -6.68 26.20
CA VAL A 99 20.34 -7.45 25.31
C VAL A 99 19.87 -6.60 24.13
N ALA A 100 19.39 -5.38 24.39
CA ALA A 100 18.94 -4.46 23.34
C ALA A 100 20.08 -4.08 22.37
N LEU A 101 21.29 -3.84 22.89
CA LEU A 101 22.48 -3.56 22.08
C LEU A 101 22.83 -4.74 21.17
N VAL A 102 22.95 -5.95 21.73
CA VAL A 102 23.33 -7.15 20.98
C VAL A 102 22.31 -7.45 19.88
N ILE A 103 21.01 -7.38 20.18
CA ILE A 103 19.97 -7.57 19.18
C ILE A 103 20.09 -6.52 18.08
N THR A 104 20.26 -5.24 18.43
CA THR A 104 20.37 -4.15 17.45
C THR A 104 21.58 -4.34 16.52
N ILE A 105 22.74 -4.73 17.05
CA ILE A 105 23.96 -4.97 16.28
C ILE A 105 23.82 -6.16 15.32
N ILE A 106 23.00 -7.17 15.65
CA ILE A 106 22.78 -8.33 14.78
C ILE A 106 21.73 -8.02 13.71
N VAL A 107 20.60 -7.45 14.13
CA VAL A 107 19.37 -7.32 13.34
C VAL A 107 19.50 -6.23 12.27
N PHE A 108 20.11 -5.08 12.58
CA PHE A 108 20.22 -3.99 11.61
C PHE A 108 21.13 -4.33 10.42
N PRO A 109 22.34 -4.88 10.59
CA PRO A 109 23.16 -5.36 9.48
C PRO A 109 22.49 -6.47 8.67
N LEU A 110 21.74 -7.37 9.32
CA LEU A 110 20.96 -8.40 8.63
C LEU A 110 19.89 -7.76 7.73
N SER A 111 19.16 -6.75 8.22
CA SER A 111 18.17 -6.02 7.42
C SER A 111 18.80 -5.29 6.22
N ALA A 112 19.98 -4.69 6.41
CA ALA A 112 20.75 -4.07 5.34
C ALA A 112 21.19 -5.10 4.29
N TYR A 113 21.62 -6.28 4.72
CA TYR A 113 21.96 -7.39 3.83
C TYR A 113 20.76 -7.90 3.03
N LEU A 114 19.58 -8.03 3.66
CA LEU A 114 18.34 -8.36 2.95
C LEU A 114 17.99 -7.32 1.89
N ALA A 115 18.08 -6.03 2.23
CA ALA A 115 17.81 -4.94 1.29
C ALA A 115 18.74 -4.99 0.05
N LEU A 116 20.00 -5.40 0.24
CA LEU A 116 20.96 -5.60 -0.84
C LEU A 116 20.64 -6.82 -1.70
N ILE A 117 20.18 -7.93 -1.09
CA ILE A 117 19.73 -9.11 -1.82
C ILE A 117 18.50 -8.80 -2.67
N GLU A 118 17.47 -8.17 -2.09
CA GLU A 118 16.22 -7.83 -2.81
C GLU A 118 16.48 -6.94 -4.03
N ARG A 119 17.56 -6.16 -4.01
CA ARG A 119 17.95 -5.30 -5.14
C ARG A 119 18.68 -6.07 -6.26
N ARG A 120 19.46 -7.10 -5.93
CA ARG A 120 20.27 -7.86 -6.91
C ARG A 120 19.57 -9.11 -7.44
N TYR A 121 18.62 -9.63 -6.68
CA TYR A 121 17.98 -10.91 -6.95
C TYR A 121 16.47 -10.74 -7.02
N LEU A 122 15.82 -11.35 -8.01
CA LEU A 122 14.37 -11.36 -8.15
C LEU A 122 13.83 -12.78 -7.93
N LEU A 123 12.70 -12.86 -7.23
CA LEU A 123 11.95 -14.12 -7.08
C LEU A 123 11.04 -14.34 -8.29
N PRO A 124 10.74 -15.61 -8.65
CA PRO A 124 9.87 -15.94 -9.79
C PRO A 124 8.37 -15.64 -9.58
N SER A 125 7.98 -15.08 -8.44
CA SER A 125 6.63 -14.57 -8.20
C SER A 125 6.44 -13.18 -8.82
N VAL A 126 5.19 -12.75 -9.03
CA VAL A 126 4.88 -11.38 -9.48
C VAL A 126 5.67 -10.36 -8.64
N PRO A 127 6.46 -9.47 -9.27
CA PRO A 127 7.32 -8.57 -8.53
C PRO A 127 6.44 -7.66 -7.68
N PRO A 128 6.60 -7.65 -6.34
CA PRO A 128 5.93 -6.67 -5.52
C PRO A 128 6.35 -5.28 -6.00
N ARG A 129 5.44 -4.30 -5.95
CA ARG A 129 5.72 -2.90 -6.32
C ARG A 129 6.74 -2.21 -5.37
N GLY A 130 7.43 -2.96 -4.51
CA GLY A 130 8.41 -2.45 -3.57
C GLY A 130 9.14 -3.55 -2.81
N HIS A 131 9.71 -3.20 -1.65
CA HIS A 131 10.44 -4.12 -0.78
C HIS A 131 9.59 -5.32 -0.34
N GLY A 132 10.27 -6.40 0.06
CA GLY A 132 9.61 -7.55 0.64
C GLY A 132 8.80 -7.19 1.89
N PHE A 133 7.68 -7.87 2.09
CA PHE A 133 6.78 -7.65 3.22
C PHE A 133 7.51 -7.72 4.57
N VAL A 134 8.45 -8.66 4.72
CA VAL A 134 9.24 -8.84 5.95
C VAL A 134 10.03 -7.58 6.29
N LEU A 135 10.68 -6.97 5.31
CA LEU A 135 11.50 -5.78 5.50
C LEU A 135 10.65 -4.54 5.84
N LEU A 136 9.51 -4.40 5.17
CA LEU A 136 8.53 -3.35 5.46
C LEU A 136 7.96 -3.47 6.87
N ALA A 137 7.55 -4.68 7.26
CA ALA A 137 7.02 -4.97 8.60
C ALA A 137 8.08 -4.70 9.68
N PHE A 138 9.34 -5.06 9.42
CA PHE A 138 10.46 -4.78 10.32
C PHE A 138 10.64 -3.26 10.58
N TRP A 139 10.72 -2.44 9.52
CA TRP A 139 10.84 -0.99 9.70
C TRP A 139 9.61 -0.35 10.35
N ALA A 140 8.41 -0.88 10.06
CA ALA A 140 7.19 -0.43 10.71
C ALA A 140 7.21 -0.74 12.22
N MET A 141 7.63 -1.95 12.63
CA MET A 141 7.71 -2.31 14.04
C MET A 141 8.76 -1.48 14.79
N ILE A 142 9.91 -1.19 14.18
CA ILE A 142 10.89 -0.26 14.75
C ILE A 142 10.25 1.12 14.96
N PHE A 143 9.63 1.67 13.92
CA PHE A 143 8.99 2.98 14.01
C PHE A 143 7.91 3.01 15.11
N VAL A 144 7.06 1.98 15.18
CA VAL A 144 6.06 1.85 16.24
C VAL A 144 6.74 1.80 17.62
N SER A 145 7.79 1.00 17.80
CA SER A 145 8.51 0.90 19.07
C SER A 145 9.09 2.24 19.55
N GLU A 146 9.58 3.07 18.64
CA GLU A 146 10.03 4.42 18.95
C GLU A 146 8.87 5.34 19.34
N ASN A 147 7.70 5.20 18.72
CA ASN A 147 6.52 5.98 19.09
C ASN A 147 5.96 5.62 20.47
N LEU A 148 6.15 4.38 20.95
CA LEU A 148 5.75 4.03 22.32
C LEU A 148 6.53 4.84 23.37
N SER A 149 7.70 5.41 23.01
CA SER A 149 8.42 6.31 23.90
C SER A 149 7.69 7.63 24.20
N PHE A 150 6.61 7.96 23.50
CA PHE A 150 5.77 9.13 23.84
C PHE A 150 4.75 8.83 24.94
N LEU A 151 4.55 7.56 25.34
CA LEU A 151 3.54 7.22 26.35
C LEU A 151 3.92 7.66 27.77
N ASN A 152 5.22 7.76 28.10
CA ASN A 152 5.66 8.19 29.44
C ASN A 152 6.10 9.67 29.50
N LEU A 153 5.56 10.55 28.64
CA LEU A 153 5.85 12.00 28.68
C LEU A 153 5.69 12.64 30.06
N ASN A 154 4.83 12.07 30.92
CA ASN A 154 4.50 12.62 32.24
C ASN A 154 5.28 11.99 33.40
N LYS A 155 6.28 11.12 33.13
CA LYS A 155 7.07 10.43 34.16
C LYS A 155 8.35 11.20 34.47
N GLU A 156 8.52 11.62 35.72
CA GLU A 156 9.64 12.47 36.16
C GLU A 156 11.03 11.82 36.02
N GLY A 157 11.10 10.49 35.94
CA GLY A 157 12.34 9.73 35.77
C GLY A 157 12.80 9.54 34.32
N TRP A 158 12.16 10.20 33.36
CA TRP A 158 12.52 10.10 31.95
C TRP A 158 13.19 11.38 31.43
N TRP A 159 13.96 11.25 30.34
CA TRP A 159 14.79 12.33 29.79
C TRP A 159 14.01 13.55 29.22
N TRP A 160 12.68 13.55 29.28
CA TRP A 160 11.82 14.63 28.78
C TRP A 160 11.92 15.94 29.56
N HIS A 161 12.31 15.91 30.83
CA HIS A 161 12.34 17.12 31.67
C HIS A 161 13.65 17.92 31.57
N LEU A 162 14.65 17.43 30.82
CA LEU A 162 15.92 18.11 30.49
C LEU A 162 16.67 18.77 31.69
N LYS A 163 16.51 18.22 32.90
CA LYS A 163 17.07 18.80 34.13
C LYS A 163 18.59 18.64 34.17
N ASN A 164 19.10 17.50 33.70
CA ASN A 164 20.51 17.15 33.74
C ASN A 164 21.16 17.07 32.34
N LEU A 165 22.50 17.11 32.30
CA LEU A 165 23.27 16.87 31.07
C LEU A 165 22.99 15.47 30.49
N GLN A 166 22.74 14.48 31.37
CA GLN A 166 22.33 13.13 30.99
C GLN A 166 21.03 13.15 30.17
N ASP A 167 19.99 13.79 30.67
CA ASP A 167 18.70 13.91 30.00
C ASP A 167 18.85 14.57 28.62
N ARG A 168 19.71 15.59 28.49
CA ARG A 168 19.98 16.28 27.22
C ARG A 168 20.67 15.36 26.20
N LEU A 169 21.63 14.54 26.64
CA LEU A 169 22.33 13.59 25.77
C LEU A 169 21.41 12.44 25.35
N GLU A 170 20.62 11.90 26.28
CA GLU A 170 19.64 10.85 25.99
C GLU A 170 18.55 11.35 25.01
N MET A 171 18.07 12.58 25.19
CA MET A 171 17.15 13.24 24.27
C MET A 171 17.76 13.39 22.86
N ALA A 172 19.02 13.86 22.76
CA ALA A 172 19.67 14.05 21.46
C ALA A 172 19.83 12.73 20.70
N LEU A 173 20.23 11.65 21.40
CA LEU A 173 20.33 10.31 20.81
C LEU A 173 18.96 9.75 20.41
N PHE A 174 17.94 9.97 21.23
CA PHE A 174 16.57 9.58 20.94
C PHE A 174 16.04 10.28 19.68
N VAL A 175 16.22 11.59 19.57
CA VAL A 175 15.81 12.37 18.39
C VAL A 175 16.54 11.89 17.14
N GLY A 176 17.86 11.65 17.23
CA GLY A 176 18.64 11.11 16.12
C GLY A 176 18.14 9.74 15.65
N ARG A 177 17.83 8.84 16.60
CA ARG A 177 17.26 7.52 16.30
C ARG A 177 15.87 7.62 15.69
N TYR A 178 15.00 8.46 16.25
CA TYR A 178 13.64 8.67 15.77
C TYR A 178 13.61 9.21 14.33
N ILE A 179 14.40 10.24 14.03
CA ILE A 179 14.50 10.81 12.67
C ILE A 179 15.02 9.76 11.70
N SER A 180 16.05 9.01 12.07
CA SER A 180 16.60 7.94 11.23
C SER A 180 15.55 6.85 10.93
N CYS A 181 14.75 6.46 11.94
CA CYS A 181 13.67 5.47 11.77
C CYS A 181 12.53 5.99 10.90
N MET A 182 12.15 7.26 11.06
CA MET A 182 11.14 7.91 10.22
C MET A 182 11.59 7.93 8.74
N ILE A 183 12.85 8.32 8.48
CA ILE A 183 13.42 8.33 7.13
C ILE A 183 13.43 6.91 6.54
N MET A 184 13.88 5.91 7.29
CA MET A 184 13.86 4.51 6.84
C MET A 184 12.46 4.02 6.52
N PHE A 185 11.45 4.35 7.33
CA PHE A 185 10.07 3.93 7.10
C PHE A 185 9.49 4.55 5.81
N ILE A 186 9.70 5.85 5.60
CA ILE A 186 9.24 6.56 4.40
C ILE A 186 9.94 6.03 3.15
N LEU A 187 11.26 5.84 3.20
CA LEU A 187 12.01 5.28 2.06
C LEU A 187 11.63 3.82 1.81
N GLY A 188 11.41 3.03 2.87
CA GLY A 188 10.96 1.64 2.78
C GLY A 188 9.63 1.48 2.04
N MET A 189 8.67 2.39 2.25
CA MET A 189 7.41 2.41 1.48
C MET A 189 7.60 2.81 0.02
N LYS A 190 8.54 3.70 -0.27
CA LYS A 190 8.83 4.17 -1.63
C LYS A 190 9.66 3.16 -2.43
N ALA A 191 10.31 2.20 -1.76
CA ALA A 191 11.17 1.14 -2.31
C ALA A 191 12.11 1.63 -3.43
N PRO A 192 12.94 2.65 -3.15
CA PRO A 192 13.81 3.25 -4.15
C PRO A 192 14.84 2.24 -4.66
N GLY A 193 14.73 1.82 -5.92
CA GLY A 193 15.75 0.99 -6.57
C GLY A 193 15.36 -0.44 -6.93
N ILE A 194 14.09 -0.84 -6.72
CA ILE A 194 13.52 -2.04 -7.34
C ILE A 194 12.91 -1.62 -8.68
N MET A 195 13.34 -2.27 -9.76
CA MET A 195 12.90 -1.93 -11.12
C MET A 195 11.42 -2.31 -11.29
N HIS A 196 10.58 -1.35 -11.66
CA HIS A 196 9.18 -1.65 -11.98
C HIS A 196 9.09 -2.39 -13.31
N GLN A 197 8.27 -3.44 -13.38
CA GLN A 197 8.09 -4.27 -14.57
C GLN A 197 7.69 -3.48 -15.84
N PHE A 198 7.11 -2.29 -15.70
CA PHE A 198 6.82 -1.40 -16.83
C PHE A 198 8.09 -0.92 -17.55
N GLU A 199 9.18 -0.69 -16.82
CA GLU A 199 10.42 -0.13 -17.39
C GLU A 199 11.20 -1.18 -18.22
N TYR A 200 10.97 -2.48 -17.98
CA TYR A 200 11.46 -3.56 -18.86
C TYR A 200 10.76 -3.61 -20.22
N LEU A 201 9.48 -3.21 -20.29
CA LEU A 201 8.71 -3.22 -21.54
C LEU A 201 8.99 -1.99 -22.41
N GLU A 202 9.44 -0.88 -21.82
CA GLU A 202 9.83 0.33 -22.57
C GLU A 202 11.24 0.25 -23.18
N GLY A 203 12.14 -0.59 -22.63
CA GLY A 203 13.51 -0.75 -23.15
C GLY A 203 13.59 -1.30 -24.58
N ASP A 204 12.62 -2.13 -24.98
CA ASP A 204 12.55 -2.75 -26.31
C ASP A 204 11.93 -1.82 -27.38
N ASP A 205 11.20 -0.77 -26.98
CA ASP A 205 10.60 0.19 -27.92
C ASP A 205 11.58 1.28 -28.40
N SER A 206 12.82 1.29 -27.88
CA SER A 206 13.86 2.24 -28.29
C SER A 206 14.24 2.09 -29.78
N ASN A 207 13.97 0.93 -30.39
CA ASN A 207 14.22 0.63 -31.80
C ASN A 207 13.00 0.89 -32.72
N ARG A 208 11.88 1.41 -32.17
CA ARG A 208 10.64 1.70 -32.92
C ARG A 208 10.42 3.18 -33.23
N ARG A 209 11.45 4.01 -33.05
CA ARG A 209 11.43 5.48 -33.22
C ARG A 209 11.31 6.00 -34.66
N ASN A 210 11.09 5.14 -35.65
CA ASN A 210 10.96 5.56 -37.07
C ASN A 210 9.53 5.48 -37.65
N LEU A 211 8.50 5.31 -36.82
CA LEU A 211 7.12 5.51 -37.27
C LEU A 211 6.76 7.00 -37.10
N LEU A 212 6.74 7.72 -38.22
CA LEU A 212 6.28 9.09 -38.33
C LEU A 212 4.95 9.26 -37.57
N PRO A 213 4.80 10.26 -36.68
CA PRO A 213 3.53 10.55 -36.07
C PRO A 213 2.60 11.09 -37.16
N ARG A 214 1.58 10.30 -37.51
CA ARG A 214 0.47 10.77 -38.33
C ARG A 214 -0.30 11.79 -37.51
N GLU A 215 -0.08 13.08 -37.80
CA GLU A 215 -0.95 14.16 -37.33
C GLU A 215 -2.34 13.97 -37.92
N GLU A 216 -3.22 13.30 -37.15
CA GLU A 216 -4.65 13.37 -37.38
C GLU A 216 -5.25 14.25 -36.28
N ASN A 217 -5.14 15.57 -36.48
CA ASN A 217 -5.89 16.60 -35.74
C ASN A 217 -7.39 16.50 -36.09
N ARG A 218 -8.01 15.36 -35.76
CA ARG A 218 -9.46 15.18 -35.75
C ARG A 218 -9.87 14.90 -34.32
N SER A 219 -10.65 15.83 -33.77
CA SER A 219 -11.27 15.76 -32.44
C SER A 219 -11.55 14.32 -32.00
N THR A 220 -10.67 13.78 -31.15
CA THR A 220 -10.75 12.42 -30.60
C THR A 220 -12.13 12.18 -30.00
N PHE A 221 -12.72 13.20 -29.39
CA PHE A 221 -14.03 13.16 -28.73
C PHE A 221 -15.23 13.09 -29.69
N ARG A 222 -15.20 13.73 -30.87
CA ARG A 222 -16.35 13.73 -31.81
C ARG A 222 -16.66 12.32 -32.34
N ASN A 223 -15.64 11.47 -32.40
CA ASN A 223 -15.78 10.08 -32.85
C ASN A 223 -16.05 9.09 -31.71
N VAL A 224 -15.88 9.48 -30.43
CA VAL A 224 -16.19 8.59 -29.28
C VAL A 224 -17.66 8.24 -29.25
N PHE A 225 -18.57 9.20 -29.48
CA PHE A 225 -20.00 8.94 -29.44
C PHE A 225 -20.45 7.97 -30.53
N THR A 226 -19.94 8.12 -31.75
CA THR A 226 -20.21 7.20 -32.87
C THR A 226 -19.64 5.80 -32.58
N LYS A 227 -18.42 5.72 -32.03
CA LYS A 227 -17.79 4.44 -31.63
C LYS A 227 -18.52 3.75 -30.47
N LEU A 228 -19.00 4.53 -29.50
CA LEU A 228 -19.79 4.02 -28.38
C LEU A 228 -21.17 3.53 -28.85
N ARG A 229 -21.79 4.24 -29.81
CA ARG A 229 -23.06 3.82 -30.45
C ARG A 229 -22.91 2.52 -31.23
N THR A 230 -21.76 2.27 -31.84
CA THR A 230 -21.48 0.98 -32.51
C THR A 230 -21.18 -0.16 -31.53
N LEU A 231 -20.71 0.14 -30.31
CA LEU A 231 -20.43 -0.85 -29.25
C LEU A 231 -21.66 -1.17 -28.37
N LEU A 232 -22.57 -0.21 -28.21
CA LEU A 232 -23.86 -0.34 -27.52
C LEU A 232 -24.67 -1.62 -27.87
N PRO A 233 -24.81 -2.03 -29.15
CA PRO A 233 -25.53 -3.27 -29.48
C PRO A 233 -24.82 -4.55 -29.02
N PHE A 234 -23.49 -4.51 -28.81
CA PHE A 234 -22.73 -5.65 -28.25
C PHE A 234 -22.84 -5.72 -26.73
N LEU A 235 -22.97 -4.56 -26.06
CA LEU A 235 -23.18 -4.48 -24.61
C LEU A 235 -24.58 -4.91 -24.18
N TRP A 236 -25.57 -4.84 -25.07
CA TRP A 236 -26.95 -5.22 -24.79
C TRP A 236 -27.21 -6.66 -25.23
N PRO A 237 -27.20 -7.64 -24.32
CA PRO A 237 -27.39 -9.05 -24.65
C PRO A 237 -28.83 -9.31 -25.11
N LYS A 238 -29.06 -9.31 -26.42
CA LYS A 238 -30.40 -9.58 -27.01
C LYS A 238 -30.86 -11.03 -26.90
N LYS A 239 -29.95 -11.96 -26.53
CA LYS A 239 -30.20 -13.41 -26.59
C LYS A 239 -30.81 -14.01 -25.31
N SER A 240 -30.72 -13.35 -24.15
CA SER A 240 -31.24 -13.94 -22.89
C SER A 240 -31.78 -12.90 -21.89
N LEU A 241 -32.99 -13.17 -21.39
CA LEU A 241 -33.71 -12.31 -20.44
C LEU A 241 -33.00 -12.20 -19.08
N LEU A 242 -32.34 -13.27 -18.62
CA LEU A 242 -31.57 -13.27 -17.37
C LEU A 242 -30.43 -12.25 -17.40
N LEU A 243 -29.69 -12.15 -18.51
CA LEU A 243 -28.60 -11.18 -18.65
C LEU A 243 -29.10 -9.74 -18.76
N GLN A 244 -30.25 -9.52 -19.39
CA GLN A 244 -30.89 -8.21 -19.42
C GLN A 244 -31.30 -7.74 -18.01
N VAL A 245 -31.80 -8.65 -17.17
CA VAL A 245 -32.13 -8.36 -15.76
C VAL A 245 -30.86 -8.01 -14.97
N TYR A 246 -29.75 -8.73 -15.15
CA TYR A 246 -28.48 -8.39 -14.49
C TYR A 246 -27.96 -7.01 -14.87
N VAL A 247 -28.03 -6.63 -16.15
CA VAL A 247 -27.66 -5.28 -16.61
C VAL A 247 -28.57 -4.23 -15.97
N LEU A 248 -29.87 -4.47 -15.89
CA LEU A 248 -30.84 -3.55 -15.28
C LEU A 248 -30.59 -3.38 -13.77
N ILE A 249 -30.31 -4.47 -13.05
CA ILE A 249 -29.95 -4.43 -11.62
C ILE A 249 -28.64 -3.65 -11.41
N CYS A 250 -27.64 -3.83 -12.27
CA CYS A 250 -26.40 -3.05 -12.24
C CYS A 250 -26.65 -1.56 -12.42
N ILE A 251 -27.52 -1.18 -13.37
CA ILE A 251 -27.90 0.22 -13.61
C ILE A 251 -28.66 0.80 -12.41
N LEU A 252 -29.60 0.04 -11.84
CA LEU A 252 -30.32 0.46 -10.63
C LEU A 252 -29.38 0.64 -9.43
N ALA A 253 -28.43 -0.28 -9.24
CA ALA A 253 -27.44 -0.17 -8.17
C ALA A 253 -26.51 1.05 -8.35
N LEU A 254 -26.16 1.39 -9.59
CA LEU A 254 -25.43 2.63 -9.91
C LEU A 254 -26.23 3.87 -9.52
N ILE A 255 -27.51 3.93 -9.90
CA ILE A 255 -28.40 5.05 -9.58
C ILE A 255 -28.60 5.16 -8.06
N ALA A 256 -28.84 4.04 -7.37
CA ALA A 256 -28.97 4.02 -5.90
C ALA A 256 -27.70 4.52 -5.20
N GLY A 257 -26.52 4.09 -5.67
CA GLY A 257 -25.25 4.60 -5.14
C GLY A 257 -25.08 6.10 -5.33
N ARG A 258 -25.55 6.66 -6.45
CA ARG A 258 -25.52 8.12 -6.73
C ARG A 258 -26.42 8.89 -5.78
N ILE A 259 -27.65 8.42 -5.61
CA ILE A 259 -28.63 8.97 -4.68
C ILE A 259 -28.02 9.04 -3.29
N ILE A 260 -27.47 7.93 -2.80
CA ILE A 260 -26.88 7.85 -1.46
C ILE A 260 -25.71 8.83 -1.31
N ASN A 261 -24.83 8.94 -2.31
CA ASN A 261 -23.72 9.90 -2.28
C ASN A 261 -24.18 11.35 -2.15
N LEU A 262 -25.32 11.71 -2.76
CA LEU A 262 -25.91 13.04 -2.68
C LEU A 262 -26.61 13.27 -1.33
N TYR A 263 -27.29 12.26 -0.78
CA TYR A 263 -28.03 12.40 0.48
C TYR A 263 -27.12 12.43 1.72
N VAL A 264 -25.97 11.74 1.71
CA VAL A 264 -25.04 11.72 2.86
C VAL A 264 -24.66 13.13 3.38
N PRO A 265 -24.19 14.09 2.56
CA PRO A 265 -23.86 15.44 3.03
C PRO A 265 -25.11 16.24 3.46
N ILE A 266 -26.26 16.00 2.83
CA ILE A 266 -27.54 16.66 3.20
C ILE A 266 -27.96 16.23 4.60
N TYR A 267 -27.94 14.93 4.90
CA TYR A 267 -28.29 14.42 6.22
C TYR A 267 -27.29 14.86 7.31
N ASN A 268 -26.00 14.95 6.98
CA ASN A 268 -25.00 15.52 7.90
C ASN A 268 -25.37 16.96 8.26
N LYS A 269 -25.68 17.80 7.27
CA LYS A 269 -26.12 19.19 7.50
C LYS A 269 -27.37 19.25 8.38
N LEU A 270 -28.37 18.39 8.15
CA LEU A 270 -29.60 18.35 8.94
C LEU A 270 -29.34 17.98 10.41
N ILE A 271 -28.44 17.02 10.66
CA ILE A 271 -28.03 16.64 12.02
C ILE A 271 -27.36 17.82 12.71
N VAL A 272 -26.36 18.46 12.08
CA VAL A 272 -25.65 19.62 12.64
C VAL A 272 -26.62 20.76 12.95
N ASN A 273 -27.55 21.06 12.03
CA ASN A 273 -28.55 22.10 12.22
C ASN A 273 -29.49 21.81 13.41
N SER A 274 -29.89 20.55 13.61
CA SER A 274 -30.75 20.16 14.73
C SER A 274 -30.07 20.31 16.11
N LEU A 275 -28.74 20.31 16.13
CA LEU A 275 -27.94 20.54 17.34
C LEU A 275 -27.56 22.02 17.57
N SER A 276 -27.77 22.90 16.58
CA SER A 276 -27.35 24.31 16.65
C SER A 276 -28.50 25.32 16.78
N LEU A 277 -29.72 24.98 16.37
CA LEU A 277 -30.88 25.90 16.38
C LEU A 277 -31.86 25.55 17.52
N PRO A 278 -32.30 26.51 18.35
CA PRO A 278 -33.32 26.28 19.36
C PRO A 278 -34.74 26.19 18.76
N PRO A 279 -35.65 25.36 19.30
CA PRO A 279 -35.48 24.46 20.45
C PRO A 279 -34.64 23.23 20.08
N LEU A 280 -33.66 22.93 20.94
CA LEU A 280 -32.76 21.78 20.79
C LEU A 280 -33.56 20.50 20.99
N TYR A 281 -33.80 19.77 19.91
CA TYR A 281 -34.38 18.43 19.95
C TYR A 281 -33.37 17.45 19.35
N PHE A 282 -33.17 16.30 19.99
CA PHE A 282 -32.33 15.26 19.42
C PHE A 282 -33.19 14.34 18.53
N ARG A 283 -33.08 14.44 17.19
CA ARG A 283 -33.76 13.50 16.27
C ARG A 283 -32.90 12.26 16.07
N TRP A 284 -33.18 11.23 16.85
CA TRP A 284 -32.62 9.89 16.65
C TRP A 284 -32.89 9.38 15.23
N ASP A 285 -34.04 9.69 14.62
CA ASP A 285 -34.39 9.28 13.25
C ASP A 285 -33.36 9.73 12.20
N LEU A 286 -32.89 10.98 12.25
CA LEU A 286 -31.94 11.52 11.27
C LEU A 286 -30.56 10.86 11.40
N VAL A 287 -30.16 10.54 12.62
CA VAL A 287 -28.90 9.85 12.91
C VAL A 287 -28.94 8.41 12.41
N VAL A 288 -30.03 7.69 12.63
CA VAL A 288 -30.19 6.31 12.14
C VAL A 288 -30.12 6.26 10.61
N ILE A 289 -30.85 7.15 9.92
CA ILE A 289 -30.84 7.22 8.45
C ILE A 289 -29.44 7.56 7.92
N TYR A 290 -28.75 8.51 8.55
CA TYR A 290 -27.38 8.87 8.19
C TYR A 290 -26.40 7.70 8.33
N VAL A 291 -26.47 6.95 9.44
CA VAL A 291 -25.62 5.77 9.67
C VAL A 291 -25.88 4.68 8.63
N VAL A 292 -27.15 4.44 8.27
CA VAL A 292 -27.50 3.48 7.20
C VAL A 292 -26.93 3.91 5.85
N PHE A 293 -27.07 5.19 5.47
CA PHE A 293 -26.48 5.68 4.21
C PHE A 293 -24.95 5.62 4.21
N LYS A 294 -24.30 5.90 5.35
CA LYS A 294 -22.86 5.76 5.51
C LYS A 294 -22.40 4.30 5.41
N PHE A 295 -23.17 3.35 5.95
CA PHE A 295 -22.91 1.92 5.80
C PHE A 295 -23.03 1.47 4.34
N LEU A 296 -24.09 1.88 3.64
CA LEU A 296 -24.30 1.57 2.23
C LEU A 296 -23.21 2.17 1.32
N GLN A 297 -22.74 3.39 1.65
CA GLN A 297 -21.66 4.10 0.95
C GLN A 297 -20.26 3.53 1.26
N GLY A 298 -20.04 2.97 2.46
CA GLY A 298 -18.73 2.47 2.94
C GLY A 298 -17.97 3.44 3.85
N GLY A 299 -18.61 4.51 4.31
CA GLY A 299 -17.94 5.63 4.99
C GLY A 299 -17.81 5.52 6.51
N GLY A 300 -18.02 4.34 7.12
CA GLY A 300 -17.94 4.15 8.57
C GLY A 300 -16.54 3.86 9.10
N THR A 301 -15.74 3.07 8.37
CA THR A 301 -14.43 2.56 8.84
C THR A 301 -13.57 2.07 7.67
N GLY A 302 -13.32 2.92 6.66
CA GLY A 302 -12.35 2.63 5.58
C GLY A 302 -12.66 1.45 4.64
N GLY A 303 -13.85 0.85 4.72
CA GLY A 303 -14.27 -0.27 3.87
C GLY A 303 -14.93 0.18 2.56
N MET A 304 -14.79 -0.60 1.49
CA MET A 304 -15.61 -0.42 0.29
C MET A 304 -17.10 -0.60 0.64
N GLY A 305 -17.97 0.32 0.22
CA GLY A 305 -19.41 0.26 0.52
C GLY A 305 -20.10 -1.01 0.02
N LEU A 306 -21.12 -1.47 0.76
CA LEU A 306 -21.87 -2.69 0.43
C LEU A 306 -22.45 -2.63 -1.00
N LEU A 307 -23.00 -1.48 -1.40
CA LEU A 307 -23.54 -1.28 -2.74
C LEU A 307 -22.46 -1.33 -3.81
N ASN A 308 -21.27 -0.81 -3.52
CA ASN A 308 -20.16 -0.86 -4.47
C ASN A 308 -19.65 -2.29 -4.65
N ASN A 309 -19.54 -3.07 -3.57
CA ASN A 309 -19.17 -4.49 -3.65
C ASN A 309 -20.21 -5.33 -4.41
N MET A 310 -21.49 -5.14 -4.10
CA MET A 310 -22.58 -5.84 -4.79
C MET A 310 -22.60 -5.51 -6.28
N ARG A 311 -22.42 -4.23 -6.64
CA ARG A 311 -22.30 -3.80 -8.04
C ARG A 311 -21.10 -4.46 -8.73
N SER A 312 -19.92 -4.43 -8.11
CA SER A 312 -18.71 -5.04 -8.68
C SER A 312 -18.89 -6.54 -8.91
N PHE A 313 -19.53 -7.24 -7.97
CA PHE A 313 -19.84 -8.66 -8.10
C PHE A 313 -20.78 -8.96 -9.29
N LEU A 314 -21.85 -8.18 -9.42
CA LEU A 314 -22.79 -8.31 -10.54
C LEU A 314 -22.12 -7.97 -11.89
N TRP A 315 -21.26 -6.95 -11.91
CA TRP A 315 -20.54 -6.52 -13.11
C TRP A 315 -19.61 -7.60 -13.66
N ILE A 316 -18.92 -8.35 -12.79
CA ILE A 316 -18.02 -9.44 -13.22
C ILE A 316 -18.75 -10.44 -14.11
N ARG A 317 -19.99 -10.83 -13.77
CA ARG A 317 -20.78 -11.77 -14.58
C ARG A 317 -21.14 -11.20 -15.96
N VAL A 318 -21.50 -9.92 -16.01
CA VAL A 318 -21.84 -9.23 -17.26
C VAL A 318 -20.61 -9.06 -18.15
N GLN A 319 -19.46 -8.72 -17.55
CA GLN A 319 -18.19 -8.59 -18.25
C GLN A 319 -17.79 -9.90 -18.91
N GLN A 320 -17.73 -10.99 -18.15
CA GLN A 320 -17.35 -12.32 -18.66
C GLN A 320 -18.22 -12.78 -19.85
N TYR A 321 -19.52 -12.50 -19.78
CA TYR A 321 -20.42 -12.81 -20.89
C TYR A 321 -20.14 -11.95 -22.14
N THR A 322 -19.97 -10.64 -21.95
CA THR A 322 -19.70 -9.70 -23.04
C THR A 322 -18.37 -10.02 -23.73
N THR A 323 -17.30 -10.26 -22.96
CA THR A 323 -15.98 -10.64 -23.48
C THR A 323 -16.07 -11.91 -24.33
N ARG A 324 -16.79 -12.93 -23.86
CA ARG A 324 -16.97 -14.19 -24.58
C ARG A 324 -17.71 -14.01 -25.91
N GLU A 325 -18.85 -13.31 -25.91
CA GLU A 325 -19.60 -13.09 -27.15
C GLU A 325 -18.81 -12.24 -28.15
N LEU A 326 -18.06 -11.24 -27.67
CA LEU A 326 -17.21 -10.40 -28.50
C LEU A 326 -16.07 -11.23 -29.14
N GLN A 327 -15.38 -12.05 -28.37
CA GLN A 327 -14.34 -12.95 -28.87
C GLN A 327 -14.90 -13.94 -29.91
N LEU A 328 -16.08 -14.52 -29.67
CA LEU A 328 -16.72 -15.43 -30.61
C LEU A 328 -17.05 -14.74 -31.94
N GLU A 329 -17.55 -13.51 -31.91
CA GLU A 329 -17.87 -12.76 -33.12
C GLU A 329 -16.61 -12.34 -33.89
N LEU A 330 -15.56 -11.89 -33.19
CA LEU A 330 -14.26 -11.59 -33.79
C LEU A 330 -13.63 -12.84 -34.42
N PHE A 331 -13.74 -13.99 -33.76
CA PHE A 331 -13.21 -15.25 -34.26
C PHE A 331 -13.99 -15.75 -35.49
N ARG A 332 -15.32 -15.63 -35.50
CA ARG A 332 -16.14 -15.92 -36.68
C ARG A 332 -15.78 -15.03 -37.86
N HIS A 333 -15.64 -13.72 -37.61
CA HIS A 333 -15.22 -12.79 -38.64
C HIS A 333 -13.85 -13.20 -39.19
N LEU A 334 -12.89 -13.50 -38.31
CA LEU A 334 -11.55 -13.94 -38.70
C LEU A 334 -11.56 -15.19 -39.59
N HIS A 335 -12.45 -16.15 -39.32
CA HIS A 335 -12.61 -17.37 -40.10
C HIS A 335 -13.26 -17.17 -41.47
N ASP A 336 -14.03 -16.09 -41.64
CA ASP A 336 -14.72 -15.76 -42.90
C ASP A 336 -13.82 -15.01 -43.89
N LEU A 337 -12.59 -14.65 -43.49
CA LEU A 337 -11.64 -13.95 -44.34
C LEU A 337 -11.01 -14.88 -45.41
N PRO A 338 -10.65 -14.34 -46.59
CA PRO A 338 -10.11 -15.14 -47.68
C PRO A 338 -8.73 -15.74 -47.34
N LEU A 339 -8.42 -16.92 -47.87
CA LEU A 339 -7.16 -17.64 -47.64
C LEU A 339 -5.90 -16.79 -47.92
N LYS A 340 -5.96 -15.89 -48.91
CA LYS A 340 -4.87 -14.95 -49.21
C LYS A 340 -4.52 -14.05 -48.02
N TRP A 341 -5.51 -13.67 -47.22
CA TRP A 341 -5.30 -12.87 -46.01
C TRP A 341 -4.59 -13.69 -44.93
N HIS A 342 -4.99 -14.96 -44.73
CA HIS A 342 -4.37 -15.86 -43.77
C HIS A 342 -2.91 -16.19 -44.09
N LEU A 343 -2.58 -16.40 -45.38
CA LEU A 343 -1.20 -16.70 -45.82
C LEU A 343 -0.23 -15.52 -45.62
N SER A 344 -0.75 -14.29 -45.55
CA SER A 344 0.06 -13.08 -45.46
C SER A 344 0.46 -12.69 -44.02
N ARG A 345 -0.07 -13.35 -42.98
CA ARG A 345 0.07 -12.95 -41.57
C ARG A 345 0.36 -14.14 -40.67
N LYS A 346 1.15 -13.91 -39.62
CA LYS A 346 1.41 -14.93 -38.59
C LYS A 346 0.20 -15.05 -37.65
N THR A 347 -0.32 -16.26 -37.46
CA THR A 347 -1.48 -16.54 -36.60
C THR A 347 -1.32 -16.01 -35.17
N GLY A 348 -0.13 -16.14 -34.59
CA GLY A 348 0.15 -15.66 -33.23
C GLY A 348 0.12 -14.13 -33.10
N GLU A 349 0.47 -13.39 -34.16
CA GLU A 349 0.40 -11.93 -34.17
C GLU A 349 -1.07 -11.47 -34.22
N VAL A 350 -1.88 -12.13 -35.05
CA VAL A 350 -3.31 -11.83 -35.20
C VAL A 350 -4.09 -12.11 -33.91
N LEU A 351 -3.88 -13.28 -33.29
CA LEU A 351 -4.49 -13.63 -32.00
C LEU A 351 -4.11 -12.62 -30.90
N ARG A 352 -2.83 -12.25 -30.81
CA ARG A 352 -2.36 -11.26 -29.82
C ARG A 352 -2.92 -9.86 -30.07
N VAL A 353 -3.24 -9.49 -31.31
CA VAL A 353 -3.93 -8.22 -31.62
C VAL A 353 -5.41 -8.30 -31.25
N MET A 354 -6.06 -9.44 -31.48
CA MET A 354 -7.44 -9.69 -31.09
C MET A 354 -7.62 -9.66 -29.57
N ASP A 355 -6.75 -10.33 -28.81
CA ASP A 355 -6.79 -10.36 -27.35
C ASP A 355 -6.61 -8.95 -26.78
N ARG A 356 -5.58 -8.23 -27.24
CA ARG A 356 -5.36 -6.82 -26.86
C ARG A 356 -6.53 -5.92 -27.24
N GLY A 357 -7.17 -6.16 -28.39
CA GLY A 357 -8.34 -5.40 -28.84
C GLY A 357 -9.55 -5.63 -27.94
N THR A 358 -9.78 -6.88 -27.55
CA THR A 358 -10.86 -7.28 -26.62
C THR A 358 -10.62 -6.68 -25.24
N ASP A 359 -9.43 -6.83 -24.67
CA ASP A 359 -9.05 -6.22 -23.40
C ASP A 359 -9.20 -4.69 -23.43
N SER A 360 -8.86 -4.05 -24.55
CA SER A 360 -9.02 -2.60 -24.70
C SER A 360 -10.49 -2.18 -24.68
N ILE A 361 -11.37 -2.95 -25.31
CA ILE A 361 -12.82 -2.70 -25.32
C ILE A 361 -13.41 -2.93 -23.92
N ASP A 362 -13.01 -4.00 -23.24
CA ASP A 362 -13.46 -4.30 -21.87
C ASP A 362 -13.04 -3.18 -20.91
N ASN A 363 -11.78 -2.74 -21.01
CA ASN A 363 -11.28 -1.60 -20.26
C ASN A 363 -12.07 -0.32 -20.60
N LEU A 364 -12.29 0.01 -21.87
CA LEU A 364 -13.09 1.18 -22.27
C LEU A 364 -14.52 1.13 -21.73
N THR A 365 -15.11 -0.06 -21.65
CA THR A 365 -16.46 -0.26 -21.11
C THR A 365 -16.48 -0.05 -19.60
N MET A 366 -15.48 -0.60 -18.90
CA MET A 366 -15.27 -0.39 -17.47
C MET A 366 -15.03 1.09 -17.16
N TYR A 367 -14.06 1.71 -17.83
CA TYR A 367 -13.75 3.12 -17.66
C TYR A 367 -14.89 4.03 -18.10
N GLY A 368 -15.63 3.72 -19.17
CA GLY A 368 -16.80 4.47 -19.60
C GLY A 368 -17.92 4.46 -18.58
N SER A 369 -18.21 3.30 -17.97
CA SER A 369 -19.17 3.20 -16.87
C SER A 369 -18.74 4.00 -15.63
N VAL A 370 -17.42 4.06 -15.36
CA VAL A 370 -16.83 4.83 -14.26
C VAL A 370 -16.74 6.33 -14.58
N LEU A 371 -16.46 6.71 -15.84
CA LEU A 371 -16.37 8.09 -16.31
C LEU A 371 -17.74 8.76 -16.37
N LEU A 372 -18.77 8.07 -16.85
CA LEU A 372 -20.16 8.53 -16.70
C LEU A 372 -20.51 8.75 -15.23
N SER A 373 -19.93 7.94 -14.35
CA SER A 373 -20.08 8.08 -12.92
C SER A 373 -19.28 9.27 -12.35
N SER A 374 -18.09 9.62 -12.88
CA SER A 374 -17.29 10.74 -12.37
C SER A 374 -17.57 12.09 -13.05
N LEU A 375 -18.07 12.13 -14.29
CA LEU A 375 -18.35 13.36 -15.04
C LEU A 375 -19.56 14.15 -14.52
N GLN A 376 -20.45 13.52 -13.74
CA GLN A 376 -21.56 14.21 -13.06
C GLN A 376 -21.25 14.59 -11.62
N LEU A 377 -20.00 14.45 -11.16
CA LEU A 377 -19.51 14.98 -9.87
C LEU A 377 -18.95 16.41 -9.98
N TYR A 378 -18.89 16.98 -11.19
CA TYR A 378 -18.35 18.31 -11.46
C TYR A 378 -19.40 19.32 -11.94
N GLN A 379 -20.68 18.95 -11.85
CA GLN A 379 -21.84 19.83 -12.03
C GLN A 379 -22.70 19.69 -10.79
#